data_AF-A0A0L6UGV8-F1
#
_entry.id   AF-A0A0L6UGV8-F1
#
_cell.length_a   1.000
_cell.length_b   1.000
_cell.length_c   1.000
_cell.angle_alpha   90.00
_cell.angle_beta   90.00
_cell.angle_gamma   90.00
#
_symmetry.space_group_name_H-M   'P 1'
#
loop_
_entity.id
_entity.type
_entity.pdbx_description
1 polymer ?
#
loop_
_entity_poly.entity_id
_entity_poly.type
_entity_poly.pdbx_seq_one_letter_code
_entity_poly.pdbx_strand_id
1 'polypeptide(L)'
;MNLLSNSNLRNITCFLMDGSSYRPLTQMDLHFLGGWQISMFTGYNCVVKMFMAYKNVVGGRPVRFPLLEAEIKGFCYWAVRSFISRPQSHNVLVSMVKYELIDKQDPLIANEH
;
A
#
# COMPACT_ATOMS: atom_id res chain seq x y z
N MET A 1 -8.69 -18.12 16.28
CA MET A 1 -7.36 -17.51 16.51
C MET A 1 -6.47 -17.94 15.34
N ASN A 2 -6.30 -17.09 14.32
CA ASN A 2 -5.51 -17.46 13.15
C ASN A 2 -4.03 -17.30 13.49
N LEU A 3 -3.36 -18.41 13.77
CA LEU A 3 -1.93 -18.48 13.95
C LEU A 3 -1.27 -18.16 12.60
N LEU A 4 -0.71 -16.96 12.47
CA LEU A 4 0.15 -16.63 11.35
C LEU A 4 1.33 -17.59 11.36
N SER A 5 1.34 -18.56 10.45
CA SER A 5 2.49 -19.42 10.27
C SER A 5 3.69 -18.59 9.82
N ASN A 6 4.91 -19.03 10.17
CA ASN A 6 6.14 -18.42 9.68
C ASN A 6 6.19 -18.31 8.13
N SER A 7 5.51 -19.24 7.42
CA SER A 7 5.39 -19.19 5.95
C SER A 7 4.56 -18.00 5.46
N ASN A 8 3.52 -17.60 6.20
CA ASN A 8 2.67 -16.47 5.83
C ASN A 8 3.39 -15.14 6.00
N LEU A 9 4.20 -14.99 7.06
CA LEU A 9 5.01 -13.80 7.29
C LEU A 9 6.09 -13.60 6.21
N ARG A 10 6.65 -14.70 5.67
CA ARG A 10 7.62 -14.65 4.57
C ARG A 10 7.04 -14.06 3.28
N ASN A 11 5.73 -14.16 3.06
CA ASN A 11 5.08 -13.64 1.86
C ASN A 11 4.79 -12.13 1.92
N ILE A 12 4.83 -11.54 3.12
CA ILE A 12 4.51 -10.12 3.37
C ILE A 12 5.73 -9.31 3.84
N THR A 13 6.93 -9.79 3.55
CA THR A 13 8.19 -9.22 4.05
C THR A 13 8.38 -7.74 3.76
N CYS A 14 7.97 -7.23 2.60
CA CYS A 14 8.11 -5.81 2.27
C CYS A 14 7.18 -4.94 3.14
N PHE A 15 6.00 -5.45 3.50
CA PHE A 15 5.10 -4.76 4.44
C PHE A 15 5.65 -4.73 5.86
N LEU A 16 6.40 -5.75 6.27
CA LEU A 16 6.97 -5.86 7.62
C LEU A 16 8.28 -5.05 7.80
N MET A 17 8.82 -4.47 6.73
CA MET A 17 10.02 -3.63 6.77
C MET A 17 9.68 -2.20 7.19
N ASP A 18 10.64 -1.53 7.83
CA ASP A 18 10.61 -0.09 8.02
C ASP A 18 11.22 0.59 6.78
N GLY A 19 10.36 0.76 5.77
CA GLY A 19 10.74 1.25 4.46
C GLY A 19 11.71 0.28 3.78
N SER A 20 12.94 0.72 3.54
CA SER A 20 14.00 -0.13 2.97
C SER A 20 14.80 -0.90 4.03
N SER A 21 14.47 -0.77 5.32
CA SER A 21 15.23 -1.35 6.43
C SER A 21 14.52 -2.53 7.07
N TYR A 22 15.29 -3.57 7.42
CA TYR A 22 14.77 -4.66 8.23
C TYR A 22 14.40 -4.16 9.64
N ARG A 23 13.26 -4.61 10.14
CA ARG A 23 12.82 -4.38 11.52
C ARG A 23 12.35 -5.71 12.14
N PRO A 24 12.79 -6.07 13.35
CA PRO A 24 12.26 -7.23 14.06
C PRO A 24 10.81 -6.98 14.49
N LEU A 25 9.97 -8.01 14.36
CA LEU A 25 8.57 -7.94 14.80
C LEU A 25 8.48 -8.05 16.32
N THR A 26 7.71 -7.15 16.92
CA THR A 26 7.38 -7.20 18.34
C THR A 26 6.20 -8.14 18.59
N GLN A 27 5.98 -8.51 19.86
CA GLN A 27 4.78 -9.27 20.24
C GLN A 27 3.49 -8.50 19.95
N MET A 28 3.54 -7.16 20.04
CA MET A 28 2.44 -6.29 19.66
C MET A 28 2.14 -6.37 18.16
N ASP A 29 3.17 -6.31 17.31
CA ASP A 29 3.03 -6.47 15.86
C ASP A 29 2.37 -7.82 15.53
N LEU A 30 2.81 -8.92 16.16
CA LEU A 30 2.23 -10.25 15.96
C LEU A 30 0.75 -10.32 16.40
N HIS A 31 0.40 -9.66 17.50
CA HIS A 31 -0.99 -9.58 17.96
C HIS A 31 -1.88 -8.84 16.96
N PHE A 32 -1.43 -7.68 16.47
CA PHE A 32 -2.14 -6.93 15.44
C PHE A 32 -2.27 -7.72 14.15
N LEU A 33 -1.18 -8.33 13.66
CA LEU A 33 -1.19 -9.12 12.45
C LEU A 33 -2.17 -10.32 12.57
N GLY A 34 -2.27 -10.95 13.75
CA GLY A 34 -3.18 -12.07 13.99
C GLY A 34 -4.67 -11.72 13.93
N GLY A 35 -5.02 -10.43 14.02
CA GLY A 35 -6.39 -9.93 13.97
C GLY A 35 -6.95 -9.72 12.55
N TRP A 36 -6.12 -9.78 11.51
CA TRP A 36 -6.50 -9.43 10.14
C TRP A 36 -6.36 -10.61 9.18
N GLN A 37 -7.07 -10.56 8.05
CA GLN A 37 -6.93 -11.57 7.00
C GLN A 37 -5.61 -11.44 6.25
N ILE A 38 -4.97 -12.58 5.95
CA ILE A 38 -3.69 -12.64 5.23
C ILE A 38 -3.77 -12.04 3.82
N SER A 39 -4.91 -12.20 3.16
CA SER A 39 -5.20 -11.59 1.85
C SER A 39 -5.00 -10.08 1.87
N MET A 40 -5.36 -9.43 2.98
CA MET A 40 -5.19 -8.00 3.16
C MET A 40 -3.71 -7.61 3.21
N PHE A 41 -2.91 -8.31 4.02
CA PHE A 41 -1.46 -8.07 4.09
C PHE A 41 -0.74 -8.36 2.77
N THR A 42 -1.21 -9.36 2.02
CA THR A 42 -0.70 -9.63 0.67
C THR A 42 -0.94 -8.43 -0.26
N GLY A 43 -2.13 -7.83 -0.18
CA GLY A 43 -2.47 -6.60 -0.91
C GLY A 43 -1.57 -5.43 -0.52
N TYR A 44 -1.40 -5.16 0.78
CA TYR A 44 -0.51 -4.10 1.25
C TYR A 44 0.95 -4.34 0.85
N ASN A 45 1.45 -5.56 0.97
CA ASN A 45 2.79 -5.93 0.53
C ASN A 45 3.00 -5.69 -0.97
N CYS A 46 1.99 -5.94 -1.80
CA CYS A 46 2.03 -5.63 -3.23
C CYS A 46 2.17 -4.11 -3.47
N VAL A 47 1.39 -3.30 -2.74
CA VAL A 47 1.45 -1.83 -2.84
C VAL A 47 2.81 -1.31 -2.40
N VAL A 48 3.38 -1.83 -1.31
CA VAL A 48 4.73 -1.46 -0.87
C VAL A 48 5.77 -1.80 -1.93
N LYS A 49 5.69 -2.98 -2.55
CA LYS A 49 6.58 -3.35 -3.67
C LYS A 49 6.47 -2.38 -4.85
N MET A 50 5.25 -1.98 -5.20
CA MET A 50 5.01 -1.01 -6.26
C MET A 50 5.54 0.38 -5.91
N PHE A 51 5.41 0.79 -4.65
CA PHE A 51 5.99 2.03 -4.17
C PHE A 51 7.53 2.01 -4.25
N MET A 52 8.16 0.89 -3.88
CA MET A 52 9.62 0.73 -4.05
C MET A 52 10.03 0.79 -5.53
N ALA A 53 9.25 0.19 -6.42
CA ALA A 53 9.48 0.28 -7.86
C ALA A 53 9.37 1.73 -8.38
N TYR A 54 8.35 2.47 -7.92
CA TYR A 54 8.21 3.90 -8.19
C TYR A 54 9.46 4.68 -7.74
N LYS A 55 9.92 4.46 -6.51
CA LYS A 55 11.10 5.15 -5.96
C LYS A 55 12.36 4.88 -6.78
N ASN A 56 12.53 3.66 -7.30
CA ASN A 56 13.63 3.33 -8.21
C ASN A 56 13.55 4.10 -9.54
N VAL A 57 12.34 4.30 -10.09
CA VAL A 57 12.14 5.04 -11.34
C VAL A 57 12.44 6.53 -11.17
N VAL A 58 12.03 7.13 -10.05
CA VAL A 58 12.18 8.58 -9.80
C VAL A 58 13.56 8.93 -9.19
N GLY A 59 14.45 7.95 -9.02
CA GLY A 59 15.79 8.16 -8.45
C GLY A 59 15.77 8.56 -6.97
N GLY A 60 14.78 8.06 -6.22
CA GLY A 60 14.54 8.46 -4.83
C GLY A 60 15.52 7.85 -3.83
N ARG A 61 15.73 8.59 -2.72
CA ARG A 61 16.42 8.11 -1.50
C ARG A 61 15.73 6.86 -0.91
N PRO A 62 16.43 6.10 -0.03
CA PRO A 62 15.85 4.97 0.69
C PRO A 62 14.53 5.37 1.34
N VAL A 63 13.52 4.51 1.22
CA VAL A 63 12.22 4.76 1.81
C VAL A 63 12.36 4.77 3.32
N ARG A 64 11.93 5.85 3.95
CA ARG A 64 11.84 6.00 5.40
C ARG A 64 10.43 6.47 5.73
N PHE A 65 9.86 5.91 6.78
CA PHE A 65 8.59 6.37 7.32
C PHE A 65 8.82 7.53 8.33
N PRO A 66 7.87 8.48 8.46
CA PRO A 66 6.63 8.61 7.68
C PRO A 66 6.88 9.11 6.24
N LEU A 67 6.06 8.64 5.30
CA LEU A 67 6.10 9.11 3.91
C LEU A 67 5.62 10.56 3.82
N LEU A 68 6.24 11.36 2.96
CA LEU A 68 5.76 12.71 2.68
C LEU A 68 4.52 12.67 1.78
N GLU A 69 3.60 13.62 1.96
CA GLU A 69 2.39 13.74 1.12
C GLU A 69 2.74 13.82 -0.38
N ALA A 70 3.82 14.53 -0.73
CA ALA A 70 4.29 14.64 -2.10
C ALA A 70 4.72 13.27 -2.68
N GLU A 71 5.29 12.39 -1.87
CA GLU A 71 5.70 11.04 -2.30
C GLU A 71 4.49 10.14 -2.54
N ILE A 72 3.45 10.26 -1.70
CA ILE A 72 2.19 9.52 -1.87
C ILE A 72 1.50 9.99 -3.16
N LYS A 73 1.34 11.30 -3.35
CA LYS A 73 0.73 11.88 -4.56
C LYS A 73 1.50 11.49 -5.83
N GLY A 74 2.83 11.57 -5.78
CA GLY A 74 3.69 11.19 -6.89
C GLY A 74 3.58 9.71 -7.24
N PHE A 75 3.51 8.84 -6.23
CA PHE A 75 3.25 7.42 -6.42
C PHE A 75 1.89 7.15 -7.04
N CYS A 76 0.81 7.74 -6.50
CA CYS A 76 -0.54 7.56 -7.03
C CYS A 76 -0.63 8.01 -8.50
N TYR A 77 -0.03 9.15 -8.84
CA TYR A 77 0.05 9.63 -10.22
C TYR A 77 0.81 8.65 -11.13
N TRP A 78 1.99 8.20 -10.70
CA TRP A 78 2.80 7.24 -11.46
C TRP A 78 2.08 5.90 -11.65
N ALA A 79 1.41 5.42 -10.60
CA ALA A 79 0.67 4.16 -10.62
C ALA A 79 -0.45 4.21 -11.65
N VAL A 80 -1.33 5.22 -11.58
CA VAL A 80 -2.44 5.39 -12.53
C VAL A 80 -1.93 5.45 -13.97
N ARG A 81 -0.88 6.23 -14.23
CA ARG A 81 -0.27 6.32 -15.57
C ARG A 81 0.31 4.98 -16.05
N SER A 82 0.93 4.22 -15.16
CA SER A 82 1.54 2.93 -15.47
C SER A 82 0.48 1.86 -15.78
N PHE A 83 -0.67 1.89 -15.10
CA PHE A 83 -1.81 1.00 -15.38
C PHE A 83 -2.50 1.29 -16.71
N ILE A 84 -2.68 2.58 -17.05
CA ILE A 84 -3.25 2.98 -18.34
C ILE A 84 -2.35 2.53 -19.50
N SER A 85 -1.03 2.57 -19.29
CA SER A 85 -0.04 2.24 -20.34
C SER A 85 0.23 0.74 -20.48
N ARG A 86 -0.11 -0.08 -19.46
CA ARG A 86 0.02 -1.54 -19.48
C ARG A 86 -1.14 -2.14 -18.68
N PRO A 87 -2.22 -2.60 -19.32
CA PRO A 87 -3.31 -3.25 -18.61
C PRO A 87 -2.82 -4.60 -18.07
N GLN A 88 -2.32 -4.61 -16.83
CA GLN A 88 -2.13 -5.85 -16.08
C GLN A 88 -3.38 -6.14 -15.28
N SER A 89 -3.78 -7.40 -15.27
CA SER A 89 -4.99 -7.99 -14.67
C SER A 89 -5.00 -8.01 -13.14
N HIS A 90 -4.47 -6.98 -12.47
CA HIS A 90 -4.45 -6.90 -11.01
C HIS A 90 -5.30 -5.73 -10.49
N ASN A 91 -6.55 -6.07 -10.12
CA ASN A 91 -7.64 -5.22 -9.61
C ASN A 91 -7.36 -4.44 -8.30
N VAL A 92 -6.14 -4.47 -7.74
CA VAL A 92 -5.88 -4.02 -6.36
C VAL A 92 -5.63 -2.51 -6.26
N LEU A 93 -5.10 -1.85 -7.29
CA LEU A 93 -4.82 -0.40 -7.21
C LEU A 93 -6.02 0.48 -7.51
N VAL A 94 -6.97 0.00 -8.33
CA VAL A 94 -8.17 0.77 -8.67
C VAL A 94 -9.04 1.01 -7.43
N SER A 95 -9.10 0.05 -6.49
CA SER A 95 -9.86 0.23 -5.25
C SER A 95 -9.19 1.22 -4.29
N MET A 96 -7.86 1.16 -4.11
CA MET A 96 -7.15 2.07 -3.21
C MET A 96 -7.19 3.53 -3.68
N VAL A 97 -7.00 3.78 -4.97
CA VAL A 97 -7.08 5.13 -5.55
C VAL A 97 -8.53 5.63 -5.55
N LYS A 98 -9.53 4.76 -5.73
CA LYS A 98 -10.94 5.15 -5.60
C LYS A 98 -11.27 5.68 -4.21
N TYR A 99 -10.83 5.02 -3.13
CA TYR A 99 -11.15 5.48 -1.78
C TYR A 99 -10.56 6.87 -1.48
N GLU A 100 -9.33 7.14 -1.93
CA GLU A 100 -8.66 8.43 -1.72
C GLU A 100 -9.27 9.58 -2.57
N LEU A 101 -9.84 9.26 -3.74
CA LEU A 101 -10.52 10.22 -4.60
C LEU A 101 -12.00 10.43 -4.22
N ILE A 102 -12.67 9.41 -3.69
CA ILE A 102 -14.08 9.50 -3.25
C ILE A 102 -14.18 10.35 -1.97
N ASP A 103 -13.20 10.29 -1.07
CA ASP A 103 -13.20 11.09 0.17
C ASP A 103 -12.90 12.59 -0.08
N LYS A 104 -12.48 12.94 -1.30
CA LYS A 104 -12.30 14.34 -1.76
C LYS A 104 -13.45 14.84 -2.62
N GLN A 105 -14.46 14.02 -2.89
CA GLN A 105 -15.71 14.48 -3.49
C GLN A 105 -16.61 14.98 -2.36
N ASP A 106 -16.54 16.27 -2.08
CA ASP A 106 -17.44 16.99 -1.17
C ASP A 106 -18.90 16.56 -1.37
N PRO A 107 -19.68 16.23 -0.32
CA PRO A 107 -21.11 15.99 -0.41
C PRO A 107 -21.84 17.33 -0.48
N LEU A 108 -21.69 18.07 -1.59
CA LEU A 108 -22.40 19.33 -1.83
C LEU A 108 -23.00 19.39 -3.24
N ILE A 109 -23.70 18.33 -3.67
CA ILE A 109 -24.81 18.46 -4.64
C ILE A 109 -25.91 17.47 -4.23
N ALA A 110 -26.59 17.79 -3.15
CA ALA A 110 -27.88 17.21 -2.82
C ALA A 110 -28.71 18.32 -2.15
N ASN A 111 -29.18 19.27 -2.97
CA ASN A 111 -30.39 20.09 -2.76
C ASN A 111 -30.40 21.18 -3.83
N GLU A 112 -30.93 20.87 -5.01
CA GLU A 112 -31.64 21.81 -5.87
C GLU A 112 -32.44 21.00 -6.89
N HIS A 113 -33.68 20.68 -6.51
CA HIS A 113 -34.93 20.73 -7.29
C HIS A 113 -36.04 19.92 -6.61
#